data_AF-A0A966SRN2-F1
#
_entry.id   AF-A0A966SRN2-F1
#
_cell.length_a   1.000
_cell.length_b   1.000
_cell.length_c   1.000
_cell.angle_alpha   90.00
_cell.angle_beta   90.00
_cell.angle_gamma   90.00
#
_symmetry.space_group_name_H-M   'P 1'
#
loop_
_entity.id
_entity.type
_entity.pdbx_description
1 polymer ?
#
loop_
_entity_poly.entity_id
_entity_poly.type
_entity_poly.pdbx_seq_one_letter_code
_entity_poly.pdbx_strand_id
1 'polypeptide(L)'
;ELSSLKRQVTAAENEIPTTLVMEEQKDPRPTFILMRGAYDKPGSAVTAATPAVLPALSPELPRNRLGLAKWLVSTENPLTARVTVNRFWQQVFGSGLVKTSEDFGSQGALPSHPELLDWLAQEFIRSGWDVKQLLRLMVTSATYRQASRFTPTLRERDPENRWLARGPRHRLIGEFIRDQALAASGLLVEQLGGPSVKPYHPPGLYEQITAGNGYNTYVPGKGDELRRRSLYTYWKRSVPHPAMLLFDAPFRESCTLRRPRTNTPLQALNLLNDPTYVEAARFLAQRMIKDGGGTEETRLTHGFRLLLARPPSPAELKVLRGAYERARADFTKDTEAGKS
;
A
#
# COMPACT_ATOMS: atom_id res chain seq x y z
N GLU A 1 -26.23 11.05 -42.26
CA GLU A 1 -25.36 11.92 -41.43
C GLU A 1 -25.76 11.95 -39.96
N LEU A 2 -27.00 12.32 -39.60
CA LEU A 2 -27.46 12.39 -38.20
C LEU A 2 -27.27 11.08 -37.39
N SER A 3 -27.46 9.92 -38.01
CA SER A 3 -27.24 8.60 -37.38
C SER A 3 -25.75 8.32 -37.10
N SER A 4 -24.85 8.80 -37.95
CA SER A 4 -23.40 8.71 -37.74
C SER A 4 -22.95 9.60 -36.59
N LEU A 5 -23.46 10.83 -36.54
CA LEU A 5 -23.17 11.77 -35.46
C LEU A 5 -23.66 11.25 -34.11
N LYS A 6 -24.88 10.69 -34.04
CA LYS A 6 -25.39 10.06 -32.81
C LYS A 6 -24.50 8.90 -32.35
N ARG A 7 -24.02 8.05 -33.26
CA ARG A 7 -23.07 6.97 -32.92
C ARG A 7 -21.75 7.51 -32.39
N GLN A 8 -21.23 8.59 -32.96
CA GLN A 8 -20.01 9.24 -32.48
C GLN A 8 -20.19 9.84 -31.08
N VAL A 9 -21.33 10.50 -30.82
CA VAL A 9 -21.66 11.02 -29.49
C VAL A 9 -21.76 9.89 -28.46
N THR A 10 -22.51 8.83 -28.76
CA THR A 10 -22.63 7.68 -27.85
C THR A 10 -21.30 6.96 -27.64
N ALA A 11 -20.45 6.87 -28.67
CA ALA A 11 -19.11 6.31 -28.53
C ALA A 11 -18.26 7.17 -27.58
N ALA A 12 -18.27 8.49 -27.73
CA ALA A 12 -17.56 9.41 -26.85
C ALA A 12 -18.12 9.40 -25.41
N GLU A 13 -19.45 9.31 -25.24
CA GLU A 13 -20.09 9.19 -23.92
C GLU A 13 -19.69 7.88 -23.23
N ASN A 14 -19.59 6.78 -23.96
CA ASN A 14 -19.16 5.48 -23.42
C ASN A 14 -17.66 5.44 -23.06
N GLU A 15 -16.84 6.34 -23.61
CA GLU A 15 -15.45 6.48 -23.20
C GLU A 15 -15.30 7.19 -21.85
N ILE A 16 -16.33 7.94 -21.42
CA ILE A 16 -16.33 8.61 -20.11
C ILE A 16 -16.55 7.57 -19.01
N PRO A 17 -15.59 7.35 -18.09
CA PRO A 17 -15.78 6.41 -17.01
C PRO A 17 -16.89 6.89 -16.07
N THR A 18 -18.04 6.21 -16.08
CA THR A 18 -19.12 6.47 -15.15
C THR A 18 -18.97 5.64 -13.89
N THR A 19 -19.44 6.15 -12.75
CA THR A 19 -19.53 5.40 -11.50
C THR A 19 -20.91 5.59 -10.89
N LEU A 20 -21.39 4.58 -10.17
CA LEU A 20 -22.65 4.67 -9.44
C LEU A 20 -22.45 5.58 -8.23
N VAL A 21 -23.19 6.67 -8.18
CA VAL A 21 -23.27 7.55 -7.01
C VAL A 21 -24.60 7.34 -6.31
N MET A 22 -24.60 7.49 -5.00
CA MET A 22 -25.83 7.46 -4.23
C MET A 22 -26.38 8.88 -4.12
N GLU A 23 -27.62 9.08 -4.55
CA GLU A 23 -28.34 10.34 -4.43
C GLU A 23 -29.26 10.30 -3.19
N GLU A 24 -29.39 11.43 -2.49
CA GLU A 24 -30.33 11.54 -1.37
C GLU A 24 -31.77 11.58 -1.89
N GLN A 25 -32.66 10.84 -1.23
CA GLN A 25 -34.08 10.85 -1.58
C GLN A 25 -34.71 12.19 -1.18
N LYS A 26 -35.66 12.67 -1.99
CA LYS A 26 -36.45 13.88 -1.66
C LYS A 26 -37.21 13.72 -0.34
N ASP A 27 -37.81 12.55 -0.15
CA ASP A 27 -38.54 12.18 1.06
C ASP A 27 -37.76 11.08 1.81
N PRO A 28 -37.12 11.39 2.95
CA PRO A 28 -36.36 10.42 3.70
C PRO A 28 -37.23 9.28 4.22
N ARG A 29 -36.78 8.04 4.03
CA ARG A 29 -37.45 6.86 4.57
C ARG A 29 -37.45 6.88 6.11
N PRO A 30 -38.61 6.74 6.78
CA PRO A 30 -38.66 6.56 8.23
C PRO A 30 -37.83 5.34 8.67
N THR A 31 -36.98 5.54 9.66
CA THR A 31 -36.13 4.48 10.24
C THR A 31 -36.53 4.24 11.68
N PHE A 32 -36.53 2.99 12.13
CA PHE A 32 -37.01 2.57 13.44
C PHE A 32 -35.98 1.69 14.15
N ILE A 33 -35.94 1.75 15.48
CA ILE A 33 -35.22 0.77 16.29
C ILE A 33 -36.00 -0.55 16.24
N LEU A 34 -35.34 -1.63 15.80
CA LEU A 34 -35.99 -2.94 15.68
C LEU A 34 -36.00 -3.66 17.04
N MET A 35 -37.18 -4.09 17.48
CA MET A 35 -37.34 -4.78 18.75
C MET A 35 -36.64 -6.14 18.70
N ARG A 36 -35.59 -6.30 19.51
CA ARG A 36 -34.70 -7.48 19.52
C ARG A 36 -34.07 -7.78 18.14
N GLY A 37 -33.94 -6.76 17.29
CA GLY A 37 -33.37 -6.90 15.94
C GLY A 37 -34.31 -7.55 14.90
N ALA A 38 -35.57 -7.81 15.24
CA ALA A 38 -36.53 -8.41 14.32
C ALA A 38 -37.03 -7.38 13.29
N TYR A 39 -36.81 -7.66 11.99
CA TYR A 39 -37.08 -6.73 10.88
C TYR A 39 -38.56 -6.37 10.71
N ASP A 40 -39.46 -7.23 11.20
CA ASP A 40 -40.91 -7.11 11.16
C ASP A 40 -41.50 -6.43 12.41
N LYS A 41 -40.66 -6.07 13.40
CA LYS A 41 -41.10 -5.45 14.66
C LYS A 41 -40.46 -4.08 14.87
N PRO A 42 -40.89 -3.04 14.13
CA PRO A 42 -40.41 -1.68 14.33
C PRO A 42 -40.86 -1.14 15.69
N GLY A 43 -39.93 -0.57 16.44
CA GLY A 43 -40.16 0.19 17.66
C GLY A 43 -40.16 1.70 17.37
N SER A 44 -39.47 2.48 18.20
CA SER A 44 -39.42 3.95 18.08
C SER A 44 -38.73 4.41 16.80
N ALA A 45 -39.29 5.45 16.17
CA ALA A 45 -38.66 6.13 15.04
C ALA A 45 -37.37 6.83 15.50
N VAL A 46 -36.38 6.90 14.61
CA VAL A 46 -35.09 7.54 14.85
C VAL A 46 -34.68 8.40 13.66
N THR A 47 -33.88 9.42 13.97
CA THR A 47 -33.29 10.34 12.99
C THR A 47 -31.77 10.21 12.97
N ALA A 48 -31.15 10.66 11.87
CA ALA A 48 -29.69 10.70 11.79
C ALA A 48 -29.09 11.63 12.86
N ALA A 49 -28.21 11.08 13.69
CA ALA A 49 -27.49 11.79 14.73
C ALA A 49 -26.08 11.19 14.91
N THR A 50 -25.23 11.88 15.66
CA THR A 50 -23.90 11.39 16.07
C THR A 50 -23.99 10.72 17.44
N PRO A 51 -23.05 9.80 17.79
CA PRO A 51 -23.01 9.21 19.12
C PRO A 51 -22.89 10.28 20.20
N ALA A 52 -23.73 10.22 21.25
CA ALA A 52 -23.80 11.26 22.29
C ALA A 52 -22.52 11.42 23.13
N VAL A 53 -21.64 10.41 23.13
CA VAL A 53 -20.31 10.47 23.77
C VAL A 53 -19.30 11.30 22.98
N LEU A 54 -19.60 11.63 21.73
CA LEU A 54 -18.79 12.47 20.86
C LEU A 54 -19.45 13.84 20.68
N PRO A 55 -18.73 14.84 20.16
CA PRO A 55 -19.31 16.16 19.90
C PRO A 55 -20.60 16.07 19.08
N ALA A 56 -21.59 16.89 19.42
CA ALA A 56 -22.85 16.91 18.69
C ALA A 56 -22.66 17.38 17.24
N LEU A 57 -23.46 16.85 16.33
CA LEU A 57 -23.53 17.37 14.96
C LEU A 57 -24.16 18.76 14.98
N SER A 58 -23.42 19.76 14.48
CA SER A 58 -23.88 21.15 14.38
C SER A 58 -25.26 21.24 13.71
N PRO A 59 -26.19 22.07 14.22
CA PRO A 59 -27.49 22.34 13.57
C PRO A 59 -27.36 22.88 12.14
N GLU A 60 -26.24 23.55 11.83
CA GLU A 60 -25.97 24.12 10.50
C GLU A 60 -25.62 23.05 9.45
N LEU A 61 -25.25 21.85 9.90
CA LEU A 61 -24.90 20.75 9.01
C LEU A 61 -26.14 19.95 8.61
N PRO A 62 -26.27 19.57 7.32
CA PRO A 62 -27.39 18.76 6.87
C PRO A 62 -27.35 17.38 7.55
N ARG A 63 -28.53 16.83 7.86
CA ARG A 63 -28.68 15.51 8.51
C ARG A 63 -28.57 14.36 7.50
N ASN A 64 -27.50 14.39 6.71
CA ASN A 64 -27.21 13.45 5.65
C ASN A 64 -25.72 13.09 5.61
N ARG A 65 -25.28 12.35 4.59
CA ARG A 65 -23.88 11.90 4.47
C ARG A 65 -22.87 13.04 4.41
N LEU A 66 -23.23 14.17 3.81
CA LEU A 66 -22.36 15.34 3.73
C LEU A 66 -22.12 15.97 5.11
N GLY A 67 -23.18 16.10 5.93
CA GLY A 67 -23.03 16.61 7.29
C GLY A 67 -22.22 15.67 8.18
N LEU A 68 -22.42 14.36 8.06
CA LEU A 68 -21.57 13.37 8.73
C LEU A 68 -20.10 13.49 8.30
N ALA A 69 -19.82 13.64 7.00
CA ALA A 69 -18.47 13.78 6.50
C ALA A 69 -17.78 15.04 7.06
N LYS A 70 -18.48 16.19 7.07
CA LYS A 70 -17.97 17.44 7.67
C LYS A 70 -17.73 17.31 9.17
N TRP A 71 -18.61 16.62 9.89
CA TRP A 71 -18.44 16.36 11.32
C TRP A 71 -17.28 15.41 11.62
N LEU A 72 -17.07 14.39 10.80
CA LEU A 72 -15.97 13.43 10.98
C LEU A 72 -14.61 14.13 10.92
N VAL A 73 -14.42 15.07 9.99
CA VAL A 73 -13.15 15.80 9.81
C VAL A 73 -13.13 17.15 10.52
N SER A 74 -14.11 17.43 11.38
CA SER A 74 -14.14 18.63 12.20
C SER A 74 -12.96 18.67 13.16
N THR A 75 -12.45 19.86 13.45
CA THR A 75 -11.43 20.10 14.48
C THR A 75 -11.90 19.71 15.88
N GLU A 76 -13.21 19.77 16.11
CA GLU A 76 -13.84 19.37 17.35
C GLU A 76 -13.86 17.84 17.53
N ASN A 77 -13.72 17.06 16.44
CA ASN A 77 -13.74 15.60 16.52
C ASN A 77 -12.40 15.08 17.08
N PRO A 78 -12.38 14.47 18.28
CA PRO A 78 -11.14 14.12 18.96
C PRO A 78 -10.48 12.84 18.42
N LEU A 79 -11.13 12.10 17.52
CA LEU A 79 -10.69 10.77 17.10
C LEU A 79 -10.11 10.73 15.70
N THR A 80 -10.73 11.40 14.73
CA THR A 80 -10.42 11.18 13.30
C THR A 80 -8.96 11.46 12.96
N ALA A 81 -8.40 12.57 13.46
CA ALA A 81 -6.99 12.90 13.23
C ALA A 81 -6.06 11.91 13.95
N ARG A 82 -6.32 11.60 15.23
CA ARG A 82 -5.52 10.65 16.03
C ARG A 82 -5.48 9.26 15.40
N VAL A 83 -6.64 8.73 15.00
CA VAL A 83 -6.75 7.41 14.36
C VAL A 83 -6.01 7.40 13.02
N THR A 84 -6.20 8.44 12.20
CA THR A 84 -5.54 8.55 10.89
C THR A 84 -4.02 8.64 11.02
N VAL A 85 -3.52 9.52 11.88
CA VAL A 85 -2.09 9.67 12.16
C VAL A 85 -1.50 8.37 12.69
N ASN A 86 -2.19 7.68 13.60
CA ASN A 86 -1.71 6.41 14.14
C ASN A 86 -1.56 5.32 13.06
N ARG A 87 -2.46 5.29 12.07
CA ARG A 87 -2.37 4.38 10.93
C ARG A 87 -1.17 4.70 10.03
N PHE A 88 -0.91 5.98 9.74
CA PHE A 88 0.29 6.38 9.00
C PHE A 88 1.56 6.10 9.79
N TRP A 89 1.56 6.38 11.09
CA TRP A 89 2.65 6.02 11.98
C TRP A 89 2.93 4.51 11.95
N GLN A 90 1.89 3.68 12.04
CA GLN A 90 2.02 2.22 11.94
C GLN A 90 2.62 1.80 10.59
N GLN A 91 2.26 2.46 9.48
CA GLN A 91 2.84 2.15 8.17
C GLN A 91 4.35 2.48 8.12
N VAL A 92 4.75 3.61 8.70
CA VAL A 92 6.14 4.09 8.68
C VAL A 92 7.03 3.34 9.69
N PHE A 93 6.55 3.16 10.92
CA PHE A 93 7.33 2.61 12.04
C PHE A 93 7.06 1.11 12.30
N GLY A 94 5.98 0.57 11.73
CA GLY A 94 5.58 -0.83 11.85
C GLY A 94 4.56 -1.12 12.95
N SER A 95 4.53 -0.31 14.00
CA SER A 95 3.54 -0.38 15.08
C SER A 95 2.99 1.03 15.33
N GLY A 96 1.68 1.16 15.48
CA GLY A 96 1.03 2.44 15.78
C GLY A 96 1.43 2.94 17.18
N LEU A 97 1.40 4.26 17.41
CA LEU A 97 1.45 4.84 18.76
C LEU A 97 0.37 4.26 19.68
N VAL A 98 -0.78 3.88 19.15
CA VAL A 98 -1.74 2.93 19.73
C VAL A 98 -1.59 1.60 19.00
N LYS A 99 -1.26 0.53 19.72
CA LYS A 99 -0.94 -0.80 19.12
C LYS A 99 -2.17 -1.45 18.47
N THR A 100 -3.34 -1.23 19.05
CA THR A 100 -4.66 -1.68 18.57
C THR A 100 -5.25 -0.62 17.64
N SER A 101 -4.76 -0.53 16.41
CA SER A 101 -5.26 0.45 15.43
C SER A 101 -6.75 0.30 15.09
N GLU A 102 -7.32 -0.86 15.42
CA GLU A 102 -8.73 -1.23 15.33
C GLU A 102 -9.58 -0.74 16.50
N ASP A 103 -8.98 -0.40 17.65
CA ASP A 103 -9.70 0.01 18.85
C ASP A 103 -8.96 1.13 19.59
N PHE A 104 -9.56 2.33 19.53
CA PHE A 104 -9.14 3.54 20.23
C PHE A 104 -9.97 3.80 21.51
N GLY A 105 -10.86 2.88 21.86
CA GLY A 105 -11.68 2.91 23.06
C GLY A 105 -11.00 2.27 24.27
N SER A 106 -11.79 2.02 25.32
CA SER A 106 -11.31 1.49 26.60
C SER A 106 -10.82 0.04 26.56
N GLN A 107 -11.17 -0.71 25.51
CA GLN A 107 -10.68 -2.08 25.29
C GLN A 107 -9.41 -2.10 24.42
N GLY A 108 -8.99 -0.95 23.89
CA GLY A 108 -7.76 -0.78 23.16
C GLY A 108 -6.53 -0.55 24.06
N ALA A 109 -5.35 -0.61 23.44
CA ALA A 109 -4.11 -0.25 24.11
C ALA A 109 -3.99 1.28 24.28
N LEU A 110 -3.44 1.71 25.41
CA LEU A 110 -3.08 3.12 25.59
C LEU A 110 -1.95 3.54 24.63
N PRO A 111 -1.92 4.82 24.21
CA PRO A 111 -0.84 5.34 23.40
C PRO A 111 0.49 5.27 24.16
N SER A 112 1.59 4.85 23.52
CA SER A 112 2.90 4.89 24.18
C SER A 112 3.43 6.31 24.36
N HIS A 113 3.06 7.22 23.46
CA HIS A 113 3.45 8.62 23.48
C HIS A 113 2.21 9.48 23.22
N PRO A 114 1.37 9.72 24.23
CA PRO A 114 0.10 10.45 24.07
C PRO A 114 0.32 11.87 23.55
N GLU A 115 1.29 12.61 24.10
CA GLU A 115 1.59 13.98 23.67
C GLU A 115 2.04 14.05 22.21
N LEU A 116 2.84 13.07 21.76
CA LEU A 116 3.25 12.98 20.36
C LEU A 116 2.07 12.68 19.43
N LEU A 117 1.16 11.79 19.84
CA LEU A 117 -0.03 11.48 19.07
C LEU A 117 -0.92 12.72 18.91
N ASP A 118 -1.11 13.46 20.00
CA ASP A 118 -1.93 14.68 20.01
C ASP A 118 -1.28 15.79 19.18
N TRP A 119 0.03 15.96 19.30
CA TRP A 119 0.77 16.93 18.50
C TRP A 119 0.70 16.60 17.00
N LEU A 120 0.95 15.34 16.60
CA LEU A 120 0.85 14.93 15.20
C LEU A 120 -0.58 15.07 14.65
N ALA A 121 -1.61 14.79 15.46
CA ALA A 121 -3.00 14.96 15.08
C ALA A 121 -3.34 16.43 14.81
N GLN A 122 -2.90 17.35 15.68
CA GLN A 122 -3.06 18.78 15.48
C GLN A 122 -2.29 19.29 14.26
N GLU A 123 -1.05 18.84 14.06
CA GLU A 123 -0.25 19.19 12.87
C GLU A 123 -0.93 18.73 11.58
N PHE A 124 -1.52 17.53 11.58
CA PHE A 124 -2.24 17.02 10.43
C PHE A 124 -3.52 17.80 10.11
N ILE A 125 -4.23 18.30 11.13
CA ILE A 125 -5.35 19.22 10.93
C ILE A 125 -4.85 20.57 10.40
N ARG A 126 -3.81 21.14 11.02
CA ARG A 126 -3.24 22.45 10.68
C ARG A 126 -2.71 22.51 9.24
N SER A 127 -2.22 21.39 8.71
CA SER A 127 -1.79 21.27 7.32
C SER A 127 -2.92 21.23 6.29
N GLY A 128 -4.18 21.21 6.73
CA GLY A 128 -5.32 20.97 5.85
C GLY A 128 -5.41 19.50 5.42
N TRP A 129 -5.04 18.57 6.30
CA TRP A 129 -5.06 17.13 6.04
C TRP A 129 -4.06 16.68 4.94
N ASP A 130 -2.93 17.37 4.81
CA ASP A 130 -1.88 17.03 3.85
C ASP A 130 -1.11 15.77 4.28
N VAL A 131 -1.46 14.65 3.63
CA VAL A 131 -0.83 13.34 3.85
C VAL A 131 0.65 13.33 3.48
N LYS A 132 1.06 14.03 2.42
CA LYS A 132 2.46 14.07 1.99
C LYS A 132 3.31 14.84 3.00
N GLN A 133 2.79 15.94 3.54
CA GLN A 133 3.48 16.69 4.58
C GLN A 133 3.63 15.87 5.86
N LEU A 134 2.57 15.18 6.30
CA LEU A 134 2.63 14.29 7.47
C LEU A 134 3.66 13.17 7.29
N LEU A 135 3.65 12.49 6.14
CA LEU A 135 4.62 11.44 5.83
C LEU A 135 6.04 11.98 5.80
N ARG A 136 6.27 13.14 5.16
CA ARG A 136 7.58 13.82 5.16
C ARG A 136 8.05 14.08 6.59
N LEU A 137 7.21 14.68 7.42
CA LEU A 137 7.50 14.97 8.82
C LEU A 137 7.97 13.71 9.58
N MET A 138 7.26 12.59 9.40
CA MET A 138 7.64 11.32 10.02
C MET A 138 8.98 10.78 9.51
N VAL A 139 9.18 10.69 8.19
CA VAL A 139 10.38 10.06 7.61
C VAL A 139 11.64 10.93 7.70
N THR A 140 11.51 12.24 7.88
CA THR A 140 12.64 13.15 8.12
C THR A 140 12.96 13.36 9.61
N SER A 141 12.16 12.78 10.51
CA SER A 141 12.38 12.88 11.96
C SER A 141 13.72 12.28 12.40
N ALA A 142 14.26 12.73 13.53
CA ALA A 142 15.42 12.09 14.15
C ALA A 142 15.11 10.62 14.49
N THR A 143 13.90 10.35 14.98
CA THR A 143 13.40 9.02 15.35
C THR A 143 13.45 8.02 14.20
N TYR A 144 12.98 8.40 13.01
CA TYR A 144 13.02 7.54 11.83
C TYR A 144 14.44 7.28 11.34
N ARG A 145 15.31 8.31 11.41
CA ARG A 145 16.71 8.24 10.96
C ARG A 145 17.67 7.55 11.93
N GLN A 146 17.19 7.06 13.07
CA GLN A 146 18.00 6.27 14.00
C GLN A 146 18.51 4.98 13.35
N ALA A 147 19.66 4.48 13.83
CA ALA A 147 20.15 3.19 13.40
C ALA A 147 19.20 2.06 13.82
N SER A 148 18.97 1.08 12.94
CA SER A 148 18.15 -0.09 13.24
C SER A 148 18.91 -1.23 13.93
N ARG A 149 20.07 -0.97 14.54
CA ARG A 149 20.87 -1.99 15.21
C ARG A 149 20.09 -2.55 16.42
N PHE A 150 20.03 -3.88 16.53
CA PHE A 150 19.27 -4.55 17.59
C PHE A 150 20.22 -5.29 18.53
N THR A 151 20.85 -4.53 19.42
CA THR A 151 21.81 -5.03 20.42
C THR A 151 21.11 -5.84 21.52
N PRO A 152 21.84 -6.70 22.26
CA PRO A 152 21.27 -7.44 23.40
C PRO A 152 20.57 -6.52 24.42
N THR A 153 21.21 -5.40 24.79
CA THR A 153 20.64 -4.41 25.71
C THR A 153 19.33 -3.80 25.19
N LEU A 154 19.25 -3.48 23.89
CA LEU A 154 18.00 -2.96 23.30
C LEU A 154 16.92 -4.04 23.18
N ARG A 155 17.31 -5.31 23.01
CA ARG A 155 16.38 -6.45 23.00
C ARG A 155 15.73 -6.65 24.36
N GLU A 156 16.48 -6.46 25.44
CA GLU A 156 15.95 -6.55 26.81
C GLU A 156 15.08 -5.34 27.16
N ARG A 157 15.52 -4.12 26.82
CA ARG A 157 14.84 -2.88 27.21
C ARG A 157 13.61 -2.54 26.35
N ASP A 158 13.67 -2.81 25.06
CA ASP A 158 12.61 -2.44 24.12
C ASP A 158 12.49 -3.47 22.97
N PRO A 159 12.09 -4.71 23.26
CA PRO A 159 12.03 -5.79 22.27
C PRO A 159 11.13 -5.44 21.07
N GLU A 160 9.98 -4.81 21.32
CA GLU A 160 9.00 -4.46 20.29
C GLU A 160 9.26 -3.09 19.60
N ASN A 161 10.33 -2.37 19.96
CA ASN A 161 10.59 -0.99 19.53
C ASN A 161 9.47 0.00 19.89
N ARG A 162 8.81 -0.23 21.04
CA ARG A 162 7.68 0.55 21.54
C ARG A 162 8.08 1.93 22.05
N TRP A 163 9.29 2.03 22.59
CA TRP A 163 9.92 3.27 23.04
C TRP A 163 10.80 3.91 21.97
N LEU A 164 10.74 3.38 20.73
CA LEU A 164 11.41 3.93 19.56
C LEU A 164 12.93 4.03 19.75
N ALA A 165 13.52 3.08 20.49
CA ALA A 165 14.94 3.08 20.82
C ALA A 165 15.85 2.78 19.60
N ARG A 166 15.27 2.43 18.44
CA ARG A 166 15.97 2.18 17.18
C ARG A 166 15.10 2.53 15.97
N GLY A 167 15.75 2.71 14.82
CA GLY A 167 15.06 2.96 13.56
C GLY A 167 14.21 1.76 13.10
N PRO A 168 13.07 1.99 12.41
CA PRO A 168 12.18 0.92 12.01
C PRO A 168 12.85 -0.02 11.00
N ARG A 169 12.79 -1.32 11.26
CA ARG A 169 13.29 -2.36 10.34
C ARG A 169 12.28 -3.49 10.21
N HIS A 170 11.56 -3.49 9.10
CA HIS A 170 10.57 -4.51 8.79
C HIS A 170 10.48 -4.72 7.28
N ARG A 171 9.96 -5.90 6.88
CA ARG A 171 9.71 -6.22 5.47
C ARG A 171 8.69 -5.24 4.87
N LEU A 172 8.95 -4.75 3.66
CA LEU A 172 7.99 -3.98 2.88
C LEU A 172 6.77 -4.83 2.50
N ILE A 173 5.62 -4.20 2.29
CA ILE A 173 4.42 -4.89 1.78
C ILE A 173 4.58 -5.26 0.30
N GLY A 174 3.80 -6.23 -0.19
CA GLY A 174 3.94 -6.76 -1.56
C GLY A 174 3.96 -5.69 -2.64
N GLU A 175 3.06 -4.71 -2.54
CA GLU A 175 2.97 -3.61 -3.52
C GLU A 175 4.28 -2.79 -3.58
N PHE A 176 4.90 -2.58 -2.42
CA PHE A 176 6.12 -1.79 -2.30
C PHE A 176 7.34 -2.59 -2.75
N ILE A 177 7.37 -3.91 -2.49
CA ILE A 177 8.45 -4.78 -2.97
C ILE A 177 8.50 -4.77 -4.50
N ARG A 178 7.35 -4.94 -5.16
CA ARG A 178 7.26 -4.88 -6.63
C ARG A 178 7.65 -3.50 -7.15
N ASP A 179 7.06 -2.44 -6.60
CA ASP A 179 7.31 -1.08 -7.08
C ASP A 179 8.77 -0.66 -6.84
N GLN A 180 9.42 -1.11 -5.75
CA GLN A 180 10.84 -0.88 -5.50
C GLN A 180 11.72 -1.58 -6.54
N ALA A 181 11.42 -2.85 -6.88
CA ALA A 181 12.18 -3.58 -7.89
C ALA A 181 12.08 -2.90 -9.27
N LEU A 182 10.88 -2.44 -9.65
CA LEU A 182 10.66 -1.69 -10.89
C LEU A 182 11.36 -0.33 -10.86
N ALA A 183 11.34 0.39 -9.74
CA ALA A 183 12.01 1.69 -9.61
C ALA A 183 13.54 1.55 -9.71
N ALA A 184 14.11 0.60 -8.96
CA ALA A 184 15.56 0.35 -8.96
C ALA A 184 16.06 -0.10 -10.35
N SER A 185 15.28 -0.90 -11.06
CA SER A 185 15.59 -1.35 -12.42
C SER A 185 15.32 -0.30 -13.51
N GLY A 186 14.66 0.82 -13.18
CA GLY A 186 14.30 1.87 -14.15
C GLY A 186 13.10 1.50 -15.03
N LEU A 187 12.34 0.48 -14.65
CA LEU A 187 11.15 0.00 -15.36
C LEU A 187 9.85 0.65 -14.89
N LEU A 188 9.83 1.26 -13.69
CA LEU A 188 8.60 1.77 -13.09
C LEU A 188 7.96 2.88 -13.94
N VAL A 189 6.69 2.69 -14.30
CA VAL A 189 5.88 3.71 -14.97
C VAL A 189 5.08 4.49 -13.94
N GLU A 190 5.42 5.77 -13.75
CA GLU A 190 4.85 6.65 -12.73
C GLU A 190 3.57 7.40 -13.16
N GLN A 191 3.01 7.08 -14.33
CA GLN A 191 1.78 7.70 -14.82
C GLN A 191 0.66 7.63 -13.77
N LEU A 192 0.09 8.79 -13.44
CA LEU A 192 -1.03 8.93 -12.51
C LEU A 192 -2.36 8.88 -13.27
N GLY A 193 -3.33 8.17 -12.69
CA GLY A 193 -4.70 8.03 -13.24
C GLY A 193 -4.81 6.95 -14.32
N GLY A 194 -5.90 6.95 -15.08
CA GLY A 194 -6.16 5.96 -16.14
C GLY A 194 -6.64 4.59 -15.63
N PRO A 195 -6.91 3.66 -16.56
CA PRO A 195 -7.48 2.36 -16.24
C PRO A 195 -6.51 1.47 -15.46
N SER A 196 -7.08 0.48 -14.75
CA SER A 196 -6.30 -0.58 -14.12
C SER A 196 -5.60 -1.44 -15.17
N VAL A 197 -4.41 -1.93 -14.83
CA VAL A 197 -3.57 -2.75 -15.69
C VAL A 197 -3.40 -4.16 -15.16
N LYS A 198 -3.02 -5.07 -16.04
CA LYS A 198 -2.86 -6.50 -15.73
C LYS A 198 -1.38 -6.89 -15.87
N PRO A 199 -0.54 -6.73 -14.84
CA PRO A 199 0.86 -7.18 -14.89
C PRO A 199 0.97 -8.71 -15.02
N TYR A 200 2.19 -9.25 -15.04
CA TYR A 200 2.39 -10.70 -15.14
C TYR A 200 1.59 -11.47 -14.10
N HIS A 201 0.91 -12.51 -14.55
CA HIS A 201 0.06 -13.34 -13.71
C HIS A 201 0.10 -14.78 -14.22
N PRO A 202 0.23 -15.78 -13.33
CA PRO A 202 0.12 -17.17 -13.72
C PRO A 202 -1.22 -17.48 -14.41
N PRO A 203 -1.22 -18.27 -15.49
CA PRO A 203 -2.46 -18.65 -16.18
C PRO A 203 -3.35 -19.56 -15.32
N GLY A 204 -4.65 -19.58 -15.60
CA GLY A 204 -5.60 -20.55 -15.03
C GLY A 204 -6.21 -20.21 -13.67
N LEU A 205 -5.69 -19.19 -12.97
CA LEU A 205 -6.17 -18.80 -11.64
C LEU A 205 -7.53 -18.08 -11.65
N TYR A 206 -7.86 -17.36 -12.73
CA TYR A 206 -9.13 -16.62 -12.81
C TYR A 206 -10.30 -17.53 -13.20
N GLU A 207 -10.00 -18.55 -13.99
CA GLU A 207 -10.90 -19.56 -14.53
C GLU A 207 -11.40 -20.52 -13.46
N GLN A 208 -10.62 -20.74 -12.39
CA GLN A 208 -10.96 -21.63 -11.28
C GLN A 208 -12.17 -21.15 -10.44
N ILE A 209 -12.51 -19.86 -10.46
CA ILE A 209 -13.51 -19.29 -9.54
C ILE A 209 -14.89 -19.06 -10.18
N THR A 210 -14.97 -18.84 -11.49
CA THR A 210 -16.26 -18.58 -12.16
C THR A 210 -16.39 -19.39 -13.44
N ALA A 211 -17.32 -20.35 -13.47
CA ALA A 211 -17.74 -20.99 -14.72
C ALA A 211 -18.65 -20.04 -15.52
N GLY A 212 -18.38 -19.83 -16.82
CA GLY A 212 -19.42 -19.44 -17.77
C GLY A 212 -19.52 -18.00 -18.30
N ASN A 213 -18.64 -17.03 -17.98
CA ASN A 213 -18.72 -15.67 -18.57
C ASN A 213 -17.36 -15.17 -19.10
N GLY A 214 -17.36 -14.45 -20.23
CA GLY A 214 -16.15 -13.99 -20.96
C GLY A 214 -15.16 -13.08 -20.21
N TYR A 215 -15.39 -12.79 -18.93
CA TYR A 215 -14.48 -12.06 -18.02
C TYR A 215 -13.59 -13.00 -17.18
N ASN A 216 -13.55 -14.29 -17.53
CA ASN A 216 -12.93 -15.35 -16.75
C ASN A 216 -11.44 -15.56 -17.01
N THR A 217 -10.88 -14.98 -18.07
CA THR A 217 -9.47 -15.20 -18.42
C THR A 217 -8.64 -13.96 -18.13
N TYR A 218 -7.59 -14.15 -17.35
CA TYR A 218 -6.60 -13.12 -17.12
C TYR A 218 -5.69 -13.03 -18.35
N VAL A 219 -5.83 -11.95 -19.11
CA VAL A 219 -4.91 -11.61 -20.20
C VAL A 219 -3.96 -10.54 -19.67
N PRO A 220 -2.65 -10.84 -19.53
CA PRO A 220 -1.66 -9.83 -19.16
C PRO A 220 -1.65 -8.69 -20.18
N GLY A 221 -1.43 -7.47 -19.68
CA GLY A 221 -1.20 -6.30 -20.50
C GLY A 221 0.11 -6.37 -21.27
N LYS A 222 0.42 -5.33 -22.04
CA LYS A 222 1.65 -5.25 -22.84
C LYS A 222 2.47 -4.01 -22.49
N GLY A 223 3.79 -4.11 -22.68
CA GLY A 223 4.70 -2.98 -22.51
C GLY A 223 4.58 -2.32 -21.13
N ASP A 224 4.28 -1.02 -21.12
CA ASP A 224 4.19 -0.20 -19.91
C ASP A 224 3.10 -0.67 -18.94
N GLU A 225 2.05 -1.32 -19.42
CA GLU A 225 0.99 -1.88 -18.58
C GLU A 225 1.53 -2.92 -17.58
N LEU A 226 2.60 -3.63 -17.93
CA LEU A 226 3.23 -4.62 -17.05
C LEU A 226 4.02 -3.99 -15.92
N ARG A 227 4.33 -2.68 -16.02
CA ARG A 227 5.32 -1.98 -15.19
C ARG A 227 4.76 -0.74 -14.49
N ARG A 228 3.45 -0.48 -14.58
CA ARG A 228 2.81 0.56 -13.76
C ARG A 228 2.89 0.23 -12.28
N ARG A 229 2.84 1.28 -11.46
CA ARG A 229 2.72 1.20 -10.00
C ARG A 229 1.65 0.19 -9.60
N SER A 230 1.94 -0.62 -8.59
CA SER A 230 1.05 -1.68 -8.10
C SER A 230 -0.32 -1.16 -7.63
N LEU A 231 -0.43 0.15 -7.34
CA LEU A 231 -1.68 0.86 -7.12
C LEU A 231 -2.70 0.68 -8.27
N TYR A 232 -2.22 0.59 -9.52
CA TYR A 232 -3.04 0.45 -10.72
C TYR A 232 -3.27 -1.02 -11.12
N THR A 233 -2.74 -1.98 -10.38
CA THR A 233 -2.96 -3.40 -10.67
C THR A 233 -4.44 -3.75 -10.51
N TYR A 234 -5.00 -4.37 -11.55
CA TYR A 234 -6.37 -4.85 -11.55
C TYR A 234 -6.58 -5.86 -10.42
N TRP A 235 -7.68 -5.69 -9.68
CA TRP A 235 -7.99 -6.51 -8.51
C TRP A 235 -9.37 -7.15 -8.64
N LYS A 236 -9.43 -8.45 -8.94
CA LYS A 236 -10.67 -9.25 -8.83
C LYS A 236 -10.89 -9.57 -7.35
N ARG A 237 -12.08 -9.26 -6.81
CA ARG A 237 -12.38 -9.36 -5.36
C ARG A 237 -11.96 -10.70 -4.74
N SER A 238 -12.25 -11.81 -5.44
CA SER A 238 -11.95 -13.19 -5.05
C SER A 238 -10.63 -13.75 -5.57
N VAL A 239 -9.98 -13.09 -6.54
CA VAL A 239 -8.68 -13.51 -7.10
C VAL A 239 -7.72 -12.31 -7.10
N PRO A 240 -7.15 -11.96 -5.93
CA PRO A 240 -6.11 -10.94 -5.88
C PRO A 240 -4.85 -11.40 -6.62
N HIS A 241 -3.96 -10.46 -6.93
CA HIS A 241 -2.70 -10.80 -7.58
C HIS A 241 -1.87 -11.78 -6.71
N PRO A 242 -1.45 -12.95 -7.22
CA PRO A 242 -0.88 -14.03 -6.40
C PRO A 242 0.42 -13.63 -5.71
N ALA A 243 1.30 -12.89 -6.39
CA ALA A 243 2.51 -12.35 -5.73
C ALA A 243 2.16 -11.41 -4.57
N MET A 244 1.15 -10.54 -4.71
CA MET A 244 0.74 -9.63 -3.64
C MET A 244 0.15 -10.41 -2.45
N LEU A 245 -0.69 -11.40 -2.74
CA LEU A 245 -1.27 -12.29 -1.74
C LEU A 245 -0.18 -13.05 -0.97
N LEU A 246 0.83 -13.58 -1.68
CA LEU A 246 1.99 -14.25 -1.08
C LEU A 246 2.77 -13.32 -0.13
N PHE A 247 2.76 -12.01 -0.38
CA PHE A 247 3.36 -10.97 0.46
C PHE A 247 2.38 -10.31 1.43
N ASP A 248 1.38 -11.06 1.91
CA ASP A 248 0.40 -10.69 2.94
C ASP A 248 -0.63 -9.62 2.53
N ALA A 249 -0.89 -9.45 1.23
CA ALA A 249 -1.98 -8.58 0.81
C ALA A 249 -3.34 -9.22 1.14
N PRO A 250 -4.30 -8.47 1.74
CA PRO A 250 -5.57 -9.03 2.15
C PRO A 250 -6.52 -9.21 0.97
N PHE A 251 -7.47 -10.14 1.07
CA PHE A 251 -8.62 -10.16 0.18
C PHE A 251 -9.46 -8.90 0.35
N ARG A 252 -10.15 -8.48 -0.72
CA ARG A 252 -11.09 -7.33 -0.69
C ARG A 252 -12.50 -7.75 -0.26
N GLU A 253 -12.60 -8.86 0.47
CA GLU A 253 -13.85 -9.41 0.98
C GLU A 253 -14.16 -8.91 2.39
N SER A 254 -13.11 -8.59 3.17
CA SER A 254 -13.21 -8.10 4.53
C SER A 254 -12.34 -6.84 4.73
N CYS A 255 -12.71 -6.03 5.73
CA CYS A 255 -11.89 -4.89 6.12
C CYS A 255 -10.64 -5.36 6.87
N THR A 256 -9.45 -4.98 6.40
CA THR A 256 -8.18 -5.32 7.05
C THR A 256 -7.46 -4.05 7.49
N LEU A 257 -7.43 -3.80 8.80
CA LEU A 257 -6.77 -2.63 9.38
C LEU A 257 -5.27 -2.85 9.64
N ARG A 258 -4.88 -4.07 9.98
CA ARG A 258 -3.48 -4.46 10.17
C ARG A 258 -3.18 -5.68 9.31
N ARG A 259 -2.24 -5.52 8.38
CA ARG A 259 -1.75 -6.64 7.57
C ARG A 259 -0.73 -7.45 8.38
N PRO A 260 -0.80 -8.79 8.36
CA PRO A 260 0.27 -9.60 8.91
C PRO A 260 1.57 -9.35 8.14
N ARG A 261 2.70 -9.68 8.77
CA ARG A 261 4.03 -9.61 8.14
C ARG A 261 4.72 -10.94 8.33
N THR A 262 4.61 -11.80 7.33
CA THR A 262 5.28 -13.09 7.28
C THR A 262 6.61 -12.96 6.53
N ASN A 263 7.50 -13.92 6.77
CA ASN A 263 8.74 -14.11 6.02
C ASN A 263 8.89 -15.61 5.75
N THR A 264 8.53 -16.04 4.54
CA THR A 264 8.44 -17.48 4.20
C THR A 264 9.40 -17.84 3.06
N PRO A 265 9.85 -19.10 2.97
CA PRO A 265 10.66 -19.54 1.83
C PRO A 265 9.98 -19.33 0.47
N LEU A 266 8.66 -19.44 0.39
CA LEU A 266 7.89 -19.20 -0.83
C LEU A 266 8.02 -17.75 -1.32
N GLN A 267 8.04 -16.78 -0.40
CA GLN A 267 8.28 -15.38 -0.74
C GLN A 267 9.67 -15.19 -1.38
N ALA A 268 10.71 -15.83 -0.82
CA ALA A 268 12.05 -15.79 -1.41
C ALA A 268 12.08 -16.46 -2.80
N LEU A 269 11.42 -17.61 -2.96
CA LEU A 269 11.30 -18.28 -4.27
C LEU A 269 10.56 -17.42 -5.29
N ASN A 270 9.52 -16.67 -4.90
CA ASN A 270 8.86 -15.74 -5.81
C ASN A 270 9.80 -14.62 -6.27
N LEU A 271 10.59 -14.02 -5.38
CA LEU A 271 11.58 -13.01 -5.77
C LEU A 271 12.64 -13.52 -6.76
N LEU A 272 12.94 -14.82 -6.74
CA LEU A 272 13.92 -15.43 -7.63
C LEU A 272 13.33 -15.84 -8.99
N ASN A 273 12.03 -16.15 -9.06
CA ASN A 273 11.44 -16.84 -10.22
C ASN A 273 10.33 -16.07 -10.92
N ASP A 274 9.68 -15.09 -10.27
CA ASP A 274 8.61 -14.32 -10.92
C ASP A 274 9.20 -13.51 -12.10
N PRO A 275 8.56 -13.53 -13.29
CA PRO A 275 9.04 -12.76 -14.44
C PRO A 275 9.28 -11.28 -14.13
N THR A 276 8.50 -10.70 -13.22
CA THR A 276 8.66 -9.31 -12.78
C THR A 276 10.05 -9.06 -12.20
N TYR A 277 10.53 -9.94 -11.33
CA TYR A 277 11.81 -9.76 -10.63
C TYR A 277 13.00 -10.19 -11.50
N VAL A 278 12.84 -11.22 -12.33
CA VAL A 278 13.86 -11.63 -13.30
C VAL A 278 14.11 -10.51 -14.32
N GLU A 279 13.03 -9.92 -14.86
CA GLU A 279 13.13 -8.78 -15.77
C GLU A 279 13.76 -7.57 -15.06
N ALA A 280 13.32 -7.24 -13.85
CA ALA A 280 13.91 -6.16 -13.06
C ALA A 280 15.41 -6.37 -12.78
N ALA A 281 15.84 -7.59 -12.45
CA ALA A 281 17.25 -7.91 -12.22
C ALA A 281 18.10 -7.68 -13.48
N ARG A 282 17.61 -8.10 -14.65
CA ARG A 282 18.27 -7.86 -15.95
C ARG A 282 18.40 -6.36 -16.25
N PHE A 283 17.34 -5.59 -16.07
CA PHE A 283 17.37 -4.15 -16.32
C PHE A 283 18.22 -3.39 -15.30
N LEU A 284 18.24 -3.83 -14.04
CA LEU A 284 19.17 -3.31 -13.04
C LEU A 284 20.62 -3.55 -13.45
N ALA A 285 20.96 -4.76 -13.93
CA ALA A 285 22.30 -5.05 -14.44
C ALA A 285 22.68 -4.16 -15.64
N GLN A 286 21.75 -3.90 -16.55
CA GLN A 286 21.98 -2.95 -17.66
C GLN A 286 22.28 -1.54 -17.16
N ARG A 287 21.53 -1.04 -16.17
CA ARG A 287 21.81 0.27 -15.54
C ARG A 287 23.16 0.29 -14.86
N MET A 288 23.52 -0.77 -14.13
CA MET A 288 24.84 -0.90 -13.52
C MET A 288 25.97 -0.81 -14.56
N ILE A 289 25.82 -1.42 -15.72
CA ILE A 289 26.83 -1.40 -16.78
C ILE A 289 26.90 -0.03 -17.48
N LYS A 290 25.75 0.58 -17.77
CA LYS A 290 25.66 1.85 -18.51
C LYS A 290 26.04 3.06 -17.65
N ASP A 291 25.50 3.13 -16.44
CA ASP A 291 25.56 4.31 -15.59
C ASP A 291 26.58 4.17 -14.45
N GLY A 292 27.03 2.94 -14.18
CA GLY A 292 27.91 2.63 -13.05
C GLY A 292 29.40 2.83 -13.32
N GLY A 293 29.80 3.28 -14.50
CA GLY A 293 31.20 3.61 -14.82
C GLY A 293 32.01 2.45 -15.41
N GLY A 294 33.33 2.66 -15.48
CA GLY A 294 34.26 1.81 -16.23
C GLY A 294 34.76 0.57 -15.49
N THR A 295 34.70 0.52 -14.16
CA THR A 295 35.23 -0.60 -13.37
C THR A 295 34.11 -1.42 -12.74
N GLU A 296 34.35 -2.71 -12.53
CA GLU A 296 33.40 -3.63 -11.87
C GLU A 296 32.97 -3.10 -10.50
N GLU A 297 33.91 -2.57 -9.73
CA GLU A 297 33.64 -1.99 -8.41
C GLU A 297 32.70 -0.78 -8.47
N THR A 298 32.90 0.11 -9.44
CA THR A 298 32.01 1.27 -9.64
C THR A 298 30.60 0.85 -10.03
N ARG A 299 30.47 -0.20 -10.85
CA ARG A 299 29.17 -0.76 -11.27
C ARG A 299 28.43 -1.44 -10.12
N LEU A 300 29.13 -2.25 -9.32
CA LEU A 300 28.57 -2.88 -8.11
C LEU A 300 28.12 -1.83 -7.11
N THR A 301 28.94 -0.80 -6.89
CA THR A 301 28.62 0.33 -6.02
C THR A 301 27.38 1.08 -6.51
N HIS A 302 27.26 1.31 -7.81
CA HIS A 302 26.11 1.96 -8.41
C HIS A 302 24.82 1.16 -8.19
N GLY A 303 24.82 -0.14 -8.49
CA GLY A 303 23.66 -1.01 -8.26
C GLY A 303 23.24 -1.07 -6.78
N PHE A 304 24.22 -1.11 -5.88
CA PHE A 304 23.96 -1.08 -4.44
C PHE A 304 23.29 0.23 -4.00
N ARG A 305 23.72 1.37 -4.56
CA ARG A 305 23.09 2.68 -4.29
C ARG A 305 21.66 2.77 -4.84
N LEU A 306 21.38 2.17 -5.99
CA LEU A 306 20.01 2.12 -6.54
C LEU A 306 19.05 1.36 -5.63
N LEU A 307 19.52 0.28 -4.98
CA LEU A 307 18.69 -0.56 -4.12
C LEU A 307 18.60 -0.05 -2.67
N LEU A 308 19.71 0.42 -2.11
CA LEU A 308 19.83 0.73 -0.67
C LEU A 308 20.03 2.22 -0.37
N ALA A 309 20.09 3.08 -1.39
CA ALA A 309 20.24 4.53 -1.27
C ALA A 309 21.48 4.99 -0.45
N ARG A 310 22.48 4.12 -0.31
CA ARG A 310 23.76 4.39 0.36
C ARG A 310 24.90 3.63 -0.32
N PRO A 311 26.17 4.02 -0.13
CA PRO A 311 27.29 3.20 -0.60
C PRO A 311 27.38 1.88 0.18
N PRO A 312 27.93 0.82 -0.45
CA PRO A 312 28.27 -0.41 0.25
C PRO A 312 29.44 -0.20 1.19
N SER A 313 29.46 -0.93 2.31
CA SER A 313 30.65 -1.06 3.15
C SER A 313 31.70 -1.97 2.46
N PRO A 314 32.98 -1.93 2.87
CA PRO A 314 34.01 -2.79 2.30
C PRO A 314 33.68 -4.29 2.39
N ALA A 315 33.04 -4.72 3.48
CA ALA A 315 32.60 -6.11 3.66
C ALA A 315 31.48 -6.50 2.69
N GLU A 316 30.48 -5.63 2.50
CA GLU A 316 29.38 -5.85 1.55
C GLU A 316 29.90 -5.89 0.11
N LEU A 317 30.80 -4.98 -0.24
CA LEU A 317 31.40 -4.92 -1.56
C LEU A 317 32.23 -6.18 -1.88
N LYS A 318 32.96 -6.72 -0.89
CA LYS A 318 33.68 -7.99 -1.02
C LYS A 318 32.73 -9.16 -1.34
N VAL A 319 31.58 -9.22 -0.69
CA VAL A 319 30.56 -10.26 -0.95
C VAL A 319 29.99 -10.12 -2.36
N LEU A 320 29.66 -8.90 -2.78
CA LEU A 320 29.12 -8.64 -4.13
C LEU A 320 30.12 -9.01 -5.22
N ARG A 321 31.40 -8.66 -5.03
CA ARG A 321 32.49 -9.01 -5.94
C ARG A 321 32.62 -10.52 -6.07
N GLY A 322 32.68 -11.24 -4.95
CA GLY A 322 32.77 -12.70 -4.97
C GLY A 322 31.56 -13.36 -5.62
N ALA A 323 30.35 -12.81 -5.44
CA ALA A 323 29.16 -13.31 -6.12
C ALA A 323 29.22 -13.08 -7.63
N TYR A 324 29.67 -11.90 -8.07
CA TYR A 324 29.86 -11.56 -9.48
C TYR A 324 30.91 -12.45 -10.15
N GLU A 325 32.07 -12.63 -9.52
CA GLU A 325 33.16 -13.46 -10.06
C GLU A 325 32.73 -14.92 -10.24
N ARG A 326 31.98 -15.48 -9.28
CA ARG A 326 31.39 -16.82 -9.40
C ARG A 326 30.43 -16.91 -10.58
N ALA A 327 29.45 -16.02 -10.64
CA ALA A 327 28.47 -16.01 -11.73
C ALA A 327 29.15 -15.84 -13.09
N ARG A 328 30.14 -14.95 -13.20
CA ARG A 328 30.91 -14.75 -14.43
C ARG A 328 31.67 -16.01 -14.83
N ALA A 329 32.32 -16.69 -13.89
CA ALA A 329 33.02 -17.94 -14.17
C ALA A 329 32.08 -19.04 -14.66
N ASP A 330 30.89 -19.14 -14.08
CA ASP A 330 29.87 -20.12 -14.47
C ASP A 330 29.34 -19.83 -15.90
N PHE A 331 28.94 -18.59 -16.19
CA PHE A 331 28.45 -18.20 -17.53
C PHE A 331 29.53 -18.20 -18.61
N THR A 332 30.82 -18.10 -18.24
CA THR A 332 31.92 -18.25 -19.22
C THR A 332 32.14 -19.72 -19.59
N LYS A 333 31.85 -20.65 -18.68
CA LYS A 333 31.96 -22.11 -18.93
C LYS A 333 30.75 -22.65 -19.69
N ASP A 334 29.57 -22.10 -19.43
CA ASP A 334 28.31 -22.46 -20.10
C ASP A 334 27.77 -21.24 -20.87
N THR A 335 28.27 -21.06 -22.09
CA THR A 335 27.88 -19.95 -22.96
C THR A 335 26.44 -20.04 -23.45
N GLU A 336 25.79 -21.21 -23.39
CA GLU A 336 24.36 -21.35 -23.70
C GLU A 336 23.49 -20.84 -22.56
N ALA A 337 23.86 -21.11 -21.30
CA ALA A 337 23.19 -20.54 -20.13
C ALA A 337 23.27 -19.00 -20.07
N GLY A 338 24.29 -18.38 -20.69
CA GLY A 338 24.46 -16.92 -20.74
C GLY A 338 23.58 -16.18 -21.75
N LYS A 339 22.82 -16.89 -22.61
CA LYS A 339 21.99 -16.29 -23.67
C LYS A 339 20.53 -15.99 -23.24
N SER A 340 20.08 -16.47 -22.08
CA SER A 340 18.70 -16.34 -21.60
C SER A 340 18.38 -15.00 -20.94
#